data_AF-A0A0C3DBU4-F1
#
_entry.id   AF-A0A0C3DBU4-F1
#
_cell.length_a   1.000
_cell.length_b   1.000
_cell.length_c   1.000
_cell.angle_alpha   90.00
_cell.angle_beta   90.00
_cell.angle_gamma   90.00
#
_symmetry.space_group_name_H-M   'P 1'
#
loop_
_entity.id
_entity.type
_entity.pdbx_description
1 polymer ?
#
loop_
_entity_poly.entity_id
_entity_poly.type
_entity_poly.pdbx_seq_one_letter_code
_entity_poly.pdbx_strand_id
1 'polypeptide(L)'
;RAGARWFKTRQVPMQMEDICMYGALVSFAIMCALYLATIPTFFNITAIEEGLMEPYASLESDLVVMLKEFFVVQFFYWLTLWAVKWSLLFMFKRVTDGLPLYNRLWWAMLVFSILTFIGCCISNFTSCSSMHAWFTAGLCETPRDSRAKTISLWYCLGVDLLTDLLIMAIPIRVLWNLRISLLEKISIGVVFVVGIITMVTAIVRSVSLESTSGGGQVSTTWLMLWAAIEGAIAIIVGCLPSFAIFIRGRVSASRAQY
;
A
#
# COMPACT_ATOMS: atom_id res chain seq x y z
N ARG A 1 1.33 19.53 -1.70
CA ARG A 1 -0.15 19.73 -1.71
C ARG A 1 -0.57 20.88 -0.79
N ALA A 2 -0.33 20.81 0.53
CA ALA A 2 -0.70 21.87 1.47
C ALA A 2 -0.01 23.22 1.23
N GLY A 3 1.29 23.26 0.94
CA GLY A 3 2.00 24.53 0.69
C GLY A 3 1.48 25.33 -0.50
N ALA A 4 1.07 24.64 -1.57
CA ALA A 4 0.48 25.23 -2.76
C ALA A 4 -0.92 25.85 -2.52
N ARG A 5 -1.72 25.25 -1.62
CA ARG A 5 -3.06 25.74 -1.27
C ARG A 5 -3.01 26.80 -0.17
N TRP A 6 -2.07 26.70 0.77
CA TRP A 6 -1.81 27.74 1.77
C TRP A 6 -1.51 29.09 1.12
N PHE A 7 -0.72 29.08 0.04
CA PHE A 7 -0.38 30.30 -0.70
C PHE A 7 -1.57 30.94 -1.45
N LYS A 8 -2.64 30.19 -1.74
CA LYS A 8 -3.79 30.66 -2.52
C LYS A 8 -5.03 30.97 -1.67
N THR A 9 -5.21 30.28 -0.53
CA THR A 9 -6.48 30.33 0.22
C THR A 9 -6.29 30.75 1.68
N ARG A 10 -5.06 30.82 2.20
CA ARG A 10 -4.73 31.18 3.59
C ARG A 10 -5.48 30.39 4.68
N GLN A 11 -6.17 29.33 4.27
CA GLN A 11 -6.86 28.34 5.09
C GLN A 11 -6.52 26.96 4.52
N VAL A 12 -6.37 25.98 5.39
CA VAL A 12 -6.20 24.57 5.01
C VAL A 12 -7.58 23.93 5.09
N PRO A 13 -8.43 23.94 4.05
CA PRO A 13 -9.58 23.07 4.05
C PRO A 13 -9.02 21.64 3.99
N MET A 14 -9.05 20.95 5.13
CA MET A 14 -8.67 19.54 5.25
C MET A 14 -9.65 18.71 4.41
N GLN A 15 -9.35 18.56 3.12
CA GLN A 15 -10.12 17.69 2.25
C GLN A 15 -9.78 16.23 2.59
N MET A 16 -10.78 15.33 2.49
CA MET A 16 -10.62 13.92 2.87
C MET A 16 -9.46 13.23 2.12
N GLU A 17 -9.18 13.66 0.88
CA GLU A 17 -8.02 13.24 0.07
C GLU A 17 -6.67 13.53 0.74
N ASP A 18 -6.54 14.71 1.37
CA ASP A 18 -5.29 15.14 2.02
C ASP A 18 -5.09 14.37 3.33
N ILE A 19 -6.16 14.13 4.10
CA ILE A 19 -6.12 13.35 5.35
C ILE A 19 -5.67 11.91 5.09
N CYS A 20 -6.25 11.24 4.08
CA CYS A 20 -5.85 9.88 3.70
C CYS A 20 -4.38 9.84 3.27
N MET A 21 -3.91 10.86 2.54
CA MET A 21 -2.50 10.93 2.12
C MET A 21 -1.54 11.14 3.31
N TYR A 22 -1.90 12.00 4.27
CA TYR A 22 -1.10 12.16 5.49
C TYR A 22 -1.10 10.90 6.34
N GLY A 23 -2.24 10.22 6.44
CA GLY A 23 -2.35 8.90 7.07
C GLY A 23 -1.40 7.89 6.43
N ALA A 24 -1.39 7.81 5.09
CA ALA A 24 -0.49 6.93 4.34
C ALA A 24 1.00 7.25 4.59
N LEU A 25 1.35 8.54 4.69
CA LEU A 25 2.74 8.95 4.94
C LEU A 25 3.17 8.58 6.36
N VAL A 26 2.31 8.83 7.36
CA VAL A 26 2.58 8.46 8.76
C VAL A 26 2.69 6.93 8.89
N SER A 27 1.78 6.16 8.28
CA SER A 27 1.85 4.70 8.31
C SER A 27 3.10 4.16 7.63
N PHE A 28 3.51 4.74 6.50
CA PHE A 28 4.74 4.38 5.81
C PHE A 28 5.99 4.71 6.64
N ALA A 29 6.02 5.87 7.30
CA ALA A 29 7.12 6.25 8.18
C ALA A 29 7.24 5.29 9.38
N ILE A 30 6.12 4.89 9.98
CA ILE A 30 6.08 3.87 11.06
C ILE A 30 6.62 2.53 10.53
N MET A 31 6.16 2.10 9.36
CA MET A 31 6.63 0.86 8.72
C MET A 31 8.15 0.89 8.49
N CYS A 32 8.70 1.99 7.94
CA CYS A 32 10.14 2.13 7.75
C CYS A 32 10.91 2.14 9.08
N ALA A 33 10.40 2.81 10.12
CA ALA A 33 11.03 2.83 11.43
C ALA A 33 11.08 1.43 12.07
N LEU A 34 9.99 0.68 11.98
CA LEU A 34 9.91 -0.70 12.46
C LEU A 34 10.85 -1.62 11.66
N TYR A 35 10.93 -1.46 10.34
CA TYR A 35 11.90 -2.21 9.54
C TYR A 35 13.33 -1.93 10.00
N LEU A 36 13.71 -0.67 10.21
CA LEU A 36 15.04 -0.32 10.72
C LEU A 36 15.32 -0.93 12.10
N ALA A 37 14.31 -1.03 12.97
CA ALA A 37 14.44 -1.67 14.27
C ALA A 37 14.61 -3.19 14.18
N THR A 38 13.97 -3.86 13.21
CA THR A 38 14.06 -5.32 13.01
C THR A 38 15.36 -5.81 12.35
N ILE A 39 16.06 -4.93 11.61
CA ILE A 39 17.29 -5.26 10.88
C ILE A 39 18.37 -5.95 11.75
N PRO A 40 18.78 -5.43 12.93
CA PRO A 40 19.83 -6.05 13.74
C PRO A 40 19.47 -7.47 14.20
N THR A 41 18.24 -7.68 14.65
CA THR A 41 17.75 -9.00 15.09
C THR A 41 17.76 -9.99 13.93
N PHE A 42 17.41 -9.52 12.73
CA PHE A 42 17.46 -10.34 11.53
C PHE A 42 18.89 -10.77 11.17
N PHE A 43 19.86 -9.84 11.17
CA PHE A 43 21.27 -10.15 10.93
C PHE A 43 21.84 -11.16 11.93
N ASN A 44 21.43 -11.06 13.19
CA ASN A 44 21.85 -12.00 14.23
C ASN A 44 21.29 -13.42 13.97
N ILE A 45 20.04 -13.53 13.51
CA ILE A 45 19.43 -14.83 13.18
C ILE A 45 20.09 -15.44 11.95
N THR A 46 20.31 -14.68 10.88
CA THR A 46 20.98 -15.18 9.68
C THR A 46 22.42 -15.64 9.96
N ALA A 47 23.13 -14.92 10.83
CA ALA A 47 24.48 -15.31 11.24
C ALA A 47 24.50 -16.59 12.10
N ILE A 48 23.43 -16.87 12.87
CA ILE A 48 23.26 -18.15 13.57
C ILE A 48 22.97 -19.28 12.57
N GLU A 49 22.10 -19.04 11.58
CA GLU A 49 21.80 -20.02 10.52
C GLU A 49 23.03 -20.37 9.68
N GLU A 50 23.89 -19.40 9.39
CA GLU A 50 25.16 -19.59 8.67
C GLU A 50 26.28 -20.19 9.54
N GLY A 51 26.02 -20.40 10.85
CA GLY A 51 26.99 -20.96 11.79
C GLY A 51 28.11 -19.99 12.20
N LEU A 52 27.95 -18.68 11.93
CA LEU A 52 28.89 -17.62 12.29
C LEU A 52 28.74 -17.16 13.74
N MET A 53 27.60 -17.46 14.39
CA MET A 53 27.34 -17.15 15.80
C MET A 53 26.64 -18.30 16.51
N GLU A 54 26.98 -18.54 17.78
CA GLU A 54 26.29 -19.51 18.63
C GLU A 54 24.93 -18.97 19.13
N PRO A 55 23.89 -19.83 19.27
CA PRO A 55 22.59 -19.43 19.82
C PRO A 55 22.74 -18.85 21.24
N TYR A 56 22.24 -17.64 21.46
CA TYR A 56 22.27 -16.97 22.76
C TYR A 56 20.97 -17.22 23.55
N ALA A 57 21.02 -17.10 24.88
CA ALA A 57 19.91 -17.45 25.77
C ALA A 57 18.63 -16.60 25.60
N SER A 58 18.74 -15.38 25.05
CA SER A 58 17.60 -14.49 24.74
C SER A 58 17.05 -14.65 23.30
N LEU A 59 17.50 -15.65 22.54
CA LEU A 59 17.07 -15.85 21.15
C LEU A 59 15.56 -16.10 21.03
N GLU A 60 14.98 -16.86 21.97
CA GLU A 60 13.55 -17.16 21.97
C GLU A 60 12.72 -15.89 22.22
N SER A 61 13.16 -15.02 23.14
CA SER A 61 12.49 -13.74 23.38
C SER A 61 12.60 -12.79 22.19
N ASP A 62 13.76 -12.75 21.54
CA ASP A 62 14.00 -11.87 20.39
C ASP A 62 13.20 -12.33 19.16
N LEU A 63 13.04 -13.63 18.97
CA LEU A 63 12.15 -14.20 17.93
C LEU A 63 10.69 -13.81 18.16
N VAL A 64 10.21 -13.86 19.40
CA VAL A 64 8.84 -13.45 19.73
C VAL A 64 8.64 -11.96 19.47
N VAL A 65 9.61 -11.12 19.85
CA VAL A 65 9.57 -9.67 19.56
C VAL A 65 9.54 -9.41 18.06
N MET A 66 10.41 -10.08 17.30
CA MET A 66 10.47 -9.98 15.84
C MET A 66 9.12 -10.35 15.18
N LEU A 67 8.48 -11.43 15.62
CA LEU A 67 7.15 -11.84 15.15
C LEU A 67 6.10 -10.75 15.40
N LYS A 68 6.14 -10.07 16.56
CA LYS A 68 5.23 -8.94 16.85
C LYS A 68 5.49 -7.78 15.90
N GLU A 69 6.75 -7.45 15.67
CA GLU A 69 7.13 -6.34 14.81
C GLU A 69 6.70 -6.59 13.36
N PHE A 70 6.90 -7.81 12.84
CA PHE A 70 6.41 -8.19 11.50
C PHE A 70 4.89 -8.10 11.37
N PHE A 71 4.14 -8.48 12.40
CA PHE A 71 2.68 -8.32 12.41
C PHE A 71 2.27 -6.86 12.24
N VAL A 72 2.88 -5.98 13.04
CA VAL A 72 2.59 -4.54 13.05
C VAL A 72 3.00 -3.91 11.71
N VAL A 73 4.18 -4.27 11.19
CA VAL A 73 4.66 -3.86 9.87
C VAL A 73 3.68 -4.24 8.77
N GLN A 74 3.20 -5.48 8.76
CA GLN A 74 2.27 -5.96 7.73
C GLN A 74 0.95 -5.17 7.76
N PHE A 75 0.46 -4.82 8.95
CA PHE A 75 -0.72 -3.98 9.11
C PHE A 75 -0.50 -2.56 8.57
N PHE A 76 0.61 -1.91 8.93
CA PHE A 76 0.91 -0.54 8.45
C PHE A 76 1.22 -0.49 6.95
N TYR A 77 1.81 -1.56 6.39
CA TYR A 77 1.98 -1.71 4.95
C TYR A 77 0.63 -1.69 4.23
N TRP A 78 -0.32 -2.54 4.66
CA TRP A 78 -1.66 -2.56 4.09
C TRP A 78 -2.34 -1.20 4.26
N LEU A 79 -2.30 -0.63 5.47
CA LEU A 79 -2.89 0.68 5.74
C LEU A 79 -2.35 1.76 4.79
N THR A 80 -1.05 1.75 4.50
CA THR A 80 -0.41 2.69 3.57
C THR A 80 -1.00 2.55 2.17
N LEU A 81 -1.06 1.32 1.63
CA LEU A 81 -1.58 1.07 0.28
C LEU A 81 -3.06 1.46 0.16
N TRP A 82 -3.89 1.02 1.10
CA TRP A 82 -5.33 1.32 1.10
C TRP A 82 -5.60 2.82 1.29
N ALA A 83 -4.82 3.51 2.13
CA ALA A 83 -4.95 4.95 2.32
C ALA A 83 -4.60 5.75 1.05
N VAL A 84 -3.59 5.32 0.27
CA VAL A 84 -3.30 5.90 -1.05
C VAL A 84 -4.46 5.67 -2.01
N LYS A 85 -5.03 4.45 -2.07
CA LYS A 85 -6.18 4.13 -2.91
C LYS A 85 -7.39 4.99 -2.58
N TRP A 86 -7.70 5.17 -1.29
CA TRP A 86 -8.78 6.05 -0.85
C TRP A 86 -8.53 7.51 -1.22
N SER A 87 -7.30 8.01 -1.05
CA SER A 87 -6.90 9.35 -1.49
C SER A 87 -7.14 9.57 -2.99
N LEU A 88 -6.76 8.61 -3.84
CA LEU A 88 -7.03 8.64 -5.28
C LEU A 88 -8.53 8.58 -5.60
N LEU A 89 -9.26 7.70 -4.92
CA LEU A 89 -10.70 7.52 -5.11
C LEU A 89 -11.47 8.80 -4.75
N PHE A 90 -11.15 9.46 -3.63
CA PHE A 90 -11.74 10.75 -3.25
C PHE A 90 -11.42 11.84 -4.28
N MET A 91 -10.18 11.87 -4.79
CA MET A 91 -9.82 12.82 -5.83
C MET A 91 -10.61 12.59 -7.13
N PHE A 92 -10.79 11.34 -7.55
CA PHE A 92 -11.60 11.02 -8.73
C PHE A 92 -13.09 11.37 -8.55
N LYS A 93 -13.62 11.27 -7.32
CA LYS A 93 -14.98 11.76 -7.02
C LYS A 93 -15.16 13.21 -7.45
N ARG A 94 -14.18 14.06 -7.09
CA ARG A 94 -14.22 15.49 -7.37
C ARG A 94 -14.13 15.78 -8.87
N VAL A 95 -13.37 14.98 -9.63
CA VAL A 95 -13.25 15.14 -11.09
C VAL A 95 -14.52 14.69 -11.80
N THR A 96 -15.23 13.70 -11.25
CA THR A 96 -16.46 13.13 -11.83
C THR A 96 -17.74 13.73 -11.23
N ASP A 97 -17.61 14.78 -10.43
CA ASP A 97 -18.72 15.43 -9.75
C ASP A 97 -19.69 16.02 -10.79
N GLY A 98 -20.98 15.68 -10.67
CA GLY A 98 -22.01 16.03 -11.64
C GLY A 98 -22.47 14.92 -12.58
N LEU A 99 -21.80 13.74 -12.62
CA LEU A 99 -22.31 12.58 -13.36
C LEU A 99 -22.98 11.54 -12.42
N PRO A 100 -24.30 11.35 -12.48
CA PRO A 100 -25.02 10.53 -11.51
C PRO A 100 -24.65 9.03 -11.55
N LEU A 101 -24.27 8.50 -12.72
CA LEU A 101 -23.79 7.13 -12.86
C LEU A 101 -22.44 6.92 -12.14
N TYR A 102 -21.52 7.86 -12.30
CA TYR A 102 -20.19 7.77 -11.71
C TYR A 102 -20.22 7.93 -10.19
N ASN A 103 -21.13 8.75 -9.66
CA ASN A 103 -21.32 8.85 -8.21
C ASN A 103 -21.79 7.52 -7.58
N ARG A 104 -22.66 6.76 -8.27
CA ARG A 104 -23.06 5.41 -7.81
C ARG A 104 -21.89 4.42 -7.86
N LEU A 105 -21.13 4.42 -8.96
CA LEU A 105 -19.94 3.57 -9.10
C LEU A 105 -18.90 3.90 -8.01
N TRP A 106 -18.71 5.18 -7.72
CA TRP A 106 -17.80 5.65 -6.67
C TRP A 106 -18.19 5.11 -5.30
N TRP A 107 -19.47 5.21 -4.91
CA TRP A 107 -19.96 4.64 -3.66
C TRP A 107 -19.79 3.12 -3.60
N ALA A 108 -20.08 2.42 -4.71
CA ALA A 108 -19.87 0.97 -4.80
C ALA A 108 -18.40 0.60 -4.60
N MET A 109 -17.46 1.33 -5.22
CA MET A 109 -16.03 1.09 -5.07
C MET A 109 -15.52 1.44 -3.67
N LEU A 110 -16.03 2.50 -3.05
CA LEU A 110 -15.65 2.84 -1.68
C LEU A 110 -16.10 1.76 -0.69
N VAL A 111 -17.35 1.31 -0.80
CA VAL A 111 -17.86 0.21 0.04
C VAL A 111 -17.08 -1.07 -0.22
N PHE A 112 -16.86 -1.43 -1.49
CA PHE A 112 -16.06 -2.60 -1.86
C PHE A 112 -14.65 -2.52 -1.26
N SER A 113 -13.97 -1.38 -1.41
CA SER A 113 -12.61 -1.15 -0.90
C SER A 113 -12.52 -1.24 0.63
N ILE A 114 -13.52 -0.75 1.35
CA ILE A 114 -13.57 -0.84 2.82
C ILE A 114 -13.79 -2.30 3.24
N LEU A 115 -14.73 -3.01 2.61
CA LEU A 115 -15.01 -4.41 2.90
C LEU A 115 -13.78 -5.29 2.64
N THR A 116 -13.07 -5.05 1.54
CA THR A 116 -11.86 -5.77 1.20
C THR A 116 -10.70 -5.45 2.14
N PHE A 117 -10.55 -4.20 2.58
CA PHE A 117 -9.57 -3.84 3.60
C PHE A 117 -9.83 -4.56 4.93
N ILE A 118 -11.09 -4.57 5.38
CA ILE A 118 -11.52 -5.32 6.56
C ILE A 118 -11.24 -6.81 6.37
N GLY A 119 -11.52 -7.37 5.19
CA GLY A 119 -11.22 -8.76 4.84
C GLY A 119 -9.72 -9.09 4.88
N CYS A 120 -8.86 -8.18 4.42
CA CYS A 120 -7.40 -8.32 4.52
C CYS A 120 -6.94 -8.25 5.98
N CYS A 121 -7.50 -7.34 6.78
CA CYS A 121 -7.20 -7.27 8.21
C CYS A 121 -7.61 -8.57 8.92
N ILE A 122 -8.85 -9.04 8.72
CA ILE A 122 -9.36 -10.28 9.32
C ILE A 122 -8.52 -11.48 8.86
N SER A 123 -8.15 -11.55 7.59
CA SER A 123 -7.28 -12.61 7.06
C SER A 123 -5.92 -12.60 7.74
N ASN A 124 -5.35 -11.42 7.97
CA ASN A 124 -4.09 -11.26 8.70
C ASN A 124 -4.22 -11.73 10.16
N PHE A 125 -5.32 -11.39 10.85
CA PHE A 125 -5.62 -11.88 12.20
C PHE A 125 -5.92 -13.39 12.27
N THR A 126 -6.56 -13.95 11.24
CA THR A 126 -7.01 -15.36 11.20
C THR A 126 -5.96 -16.30 10.61
N SER A 127 -4.80 -15.78 10.18
CA SER A 127 -3.69 -16.56 9.63
C SER A 127 -3.07 -17.56 10.63
N CYS A 128 -3.49 -17.53 11.90
CA CYS A 128 -3.19 -18.54 12.91
C CYS A 128 -4.41 -18.78 13.81
N SER A 129 -4.61 -20.01 14.31
CA SER A 129 -5.81 -20.38 15.07
C SER A 129 -6.02 -19.63 16.41
N SER A 130 -4.99 -18.94 16.94
CA SER A 130 -5.08 -18.15 18.18
C SER A 130 -4.06 -17.01 18.20
N MET A 131 -4.44 -15.84 18.75
CA MET A 131 -3.53 -14.71 19.00
C MET A 131 -2.34 -15.10 19.89
N HIS A 132 -2.49 -16.13 20.74
CA HIS A 132 -1.40 -16.63 21.59
C HIS A 132 -0.37 -17.44 20.78
N ALA A 133 -0.81 -18.12 19.72
CA ALA A 133 0.05 -18.88 18.81
C ALA A 133 0.84 -17.98 17.84
N TRP A 134 0.40 -16.72 17.65
CA TRP A 134 1.16 -15.69 16.92
C TRP A 134 2.41 -15.22 17.68
N PHE A 135 2.36 -15.27 19.02
CA PHE A 135 3.41 -14.78 19.90
C PHE A 135 4.23 -15.89 20.58
N THR A 136 4.03 -17.14 20.18
CA THR A 136 4.76 -18.29 20.72
C THR A 136 5.39 -19.05 19.57
N ALA A 137 6.71 -19.20 19.59
CA ALA A 137 7.46 -19.91 18.55
C ALA A 137 6.98 -21.37 18.42
N GLY A 138 6.74 -21.84 17.20
CA GLY A 138 6.44 -23.25 16.91
C GLY A 138 4.96 -23.69 16.95
N LEU A 139 4.01 -22.86 17.39
CA LEU A 139 2.58 -23.23 17.40
C LEU A 139 1.81 -22.88 16.12
N CYS A 140 2.44 -22.15 15.19
CA CYS A 140 1.82 -21.68 13.94
C CYS A 140 2.38 -22.36 12.68
N GLU A 141 2.86 -23.60 12.84
CA GLU A 141 3.43 -24.44 11.77
C GLU A 141 2.60 -25.69 11.48
N THR A 142 1.32 -25.74 11.86
CA THR A 142 0.49 -26.87 11.42
C THR A 142 0.27 -26.81 9.90
N PRO A 143 0.19 -27.94 9.19
CA PRO A 143 -0.04 -27.98 7.73
C PRO A 143 -1.38 -27.35 7.30
N ARG A 144 -2.29 -27.11 8.26
CA ARG A 144 -3.53 -26.36 8.06
C ARG A 144 -3.28 -24.85 8.03
N ASP A 145 -2.39 -24.34 8.89
CA ASP A 145 -2.07 -22.92 8.97
C ASP A 145 -1.23 -22.45 7.78
N SER A 146 -0.32 -23.29 7.26
CA SER A 146 0.44 -22.97 6.04
C SER A 146 -0.47 -22.83 4.81
N ARG A 147 -1.43 -23.74 4.63
CA ARG A 147 -2.45 -23.64 3.57
C ARG A 147 -3.35 -22.42 3.74
N ALA A 148 -3.77 -22.12 4.97
CA ALA A 148 -4.59 -20.94 5.26
C ALA A 148 -3.84 -19.63 4.95
N LYS A 149 -2.55 -19.55 5.27
CA LYS A 149 -1.66 -18.42 4.94
C LYS A 149 -1.55 -18.24 3.42
N THR A 150 -1.26 -19.29 2.66
CA THR A 150 -1.17 -19.23 1.19
C THR A 150 -2.48 -18.76 0.56
N ILE A 151 -3.63 -19.33 0.96
CA ILE A 151 -4.94 -18.93 0.43
C ILE A 151 -5.24 -17.46 0.77
N SER A 152 -4.93 -17.04 2.00
CA SER A 152 -5.14 -15.65 2.44
C SER A 152 -4.27 -14.67 1.66
N LEU A 153 -3.02 -15.04 1.36
CA LEU A 153 -2.10 -14.23 0.56
C LEU A 153 -2.61 -14.05 -0.87
N TRP A 154 -3.01 -15.13 -1.54
CA TRP A 154 -3.56 -15.07 -2.90
C TRP A 154 -4.89 -14.32 -2.97
N TYR A 155 -5.75 -14.49 -1.95
CA TYR A 155 -6.99 -13.72 -1.83
C TYR A 155 -6.69 -12.21 -1.70
N CYS A 156 -5.81 -11.83 -0.76
CA CYS A 156 -5.46 -10.43 -0.55
C CYS A 156 -4.81 -9.83 -1.80
N LEU A 157 -3.90 -10.55 -2.46
CA LEU A 157 -3.28 -10.11 -3.72
C LEU A 157 -4.34 -9.92 -4.82
N GLY A 158 -5.19 -10.92 -5.06
CA GLY A 158 -6.19 -10.86 -6.13
C GLY A 158 -7.17 -9.70 -5.94
N VAL A 159 -7.59 -9.47 -4.69
CA VAL A 159 -8.46 -8.35 -4.33
C VAL A 159 -7.74 -7.02 -4.46
N ASP A 160 -6.48 -6.94 -4.04
CA ASP A 160 -5.66 -5.74 -4.17
C ASP A 160 -5.49 -5.34 -5.65
N LEU A 161 -5.06 -6.28 -6.50
CA LEU A 161 -4.94 -6.09 -7.94
C LEU A 161 -6.27 -5.69 -8.59
N LEU A 162 -7.36 -6.35 -8.20
CA LEU A 162 -8.69 -6.03 -8.71
C LEU A 162 -9.11 -4.61 -8.34
N THR A 163 -8.89 -4.19 -7.10
CA THR A 163 -9.22 -2.82 -6.68
C THR A 163 -8.41 -1.77 -7.45
N ASP A 164 -7.14 -2.03 -7.74
CA ASP A 164 -6.31 -1.12 -8.51
C ASP A 164 -6.74 -1.03 -9.97
N LEU A 165 -7.09 -2.15 -10.60
CA LEU A 165 -7.67 -2.15 -11.94
C LEU A 165 -8.99 -1.36 -11.99
N LEU A 166 -9.85 -1.53 -10.99
CA LEU A 166 -11.12 -0.81 -10.91
C LEU A 166 -10.91 0.70 -10.73
N ILE A 167 -10.02 1.11 -9.83
CA ILE A 167 -9.69 2.52 -9.57
C ILE A 167 -9.08 3.17 -10.81
N MET A 168 -8.20 2.46 -11.53
CA MET A 168 -7.60 2.93 -12.79
C MET A 168 -8.60 2.99 -13.95
N ALA A 169 -9.62 2.12 -13.98
CA ALA A 169 -10.64 2.12 -15.02
C ALA A 169 -11.56 3.35 -14.97
N ILE A 170 -11.78 3.95 -13.79
CA ILE A 170 -12.63 5.14 -13.61
C ILE A 170 -12.20 6.30 -14.52
N PRO A 171 -10.96 6.85 -14.41
CA PRO A 171 -10.55 7.98 -15.23
C PRO A 171 -10.52 7.63 -16.72
N ILE A 172 -10.18 6.39 -17.09
CA ILE A 172 -10.15 5.95 -18.50
C ILE A 172 -11.54 6.02 -19.13
N ARG A 173 -12.58 5.56 -18.41
CA ARG A 173 -13.95 5.60 -18.93
C ARG A 173 -14.47 7.03 -19.06
N VAL A 174 -14.14 7.90 -18.11
CA VAL A 174 -14.49 9.33 -18.14
C VAL A 174 -13.80 10.02 -19.32
N LEU A 175 -12.51 9.73 -19.52
CA LEU A 175 -11.69 10.29 -20.60
C LEU A 175 -12.24 9.97 -21.99
N TRP A 176 -12.78 8.77 -22.20
CA TRP A 176 -13.26 8.37 -23.51
C TRP A 176 -14.51 9.13 -23.96
N ASN A 177 -15.28 9.64 -23.00
CA ASN A 177 -16.54 10.34 -23.27
C ASN A 177 -16.39 11.86 -23.33
N LEU A 178 -15.24 12.42 -22.93
CA LEU A 178 -15.08 13.87 -22.77
C LEU A 178 -13.88 14.36 -23.61
N ARG A 179 -14.03 15.47 -24.35
CA ARG A 179 -12.93 16.11 -25.09
C ARG A 179 -11.96 16.77 -24.11
N ILE A 180 -11.04 15.97 -23.58
CA ILE A 180 -10.11 16.38 -22.52
C ILE A 180 -8.82 16.99 -23.11
N SER A 181 -8.20 17.93 -22.39
CA SER A 181 -6.94 18.58 -22.79
C SER A 181 -5.75 17.59 -22.79
N LEU A 182 -4.75 17.81 -23.65
CA LEU A 182 -3.55 16.95 -23.75
C LEU A 182 -2.83 16.75 -22.41
N LEU A 183 -2.87 17.74 -21.52
CA LEU A 183 -2.19 17.70 -20.22
C LEU A 183 -2.89 16.77 -19.21
N GLU A 184 -4.21 16.67 -19.26
CA GLU A 184 -4.98 15.71 -18.46
C GLU A 184 -4.78 14.28 -18.97
N LYS A 185 -4.63 14.12 -20.30
CA LYS A 185 -4.25 12.84 -20.91
C LYS A 185 -2.89 12.35 -20.43
N ILE A 186 -1.90 13.25 -20.34
CA ILE A 186 -0.56 12.91 -19.82
C ILE A 186 -0.63 12.52 -18.34
N SER A 187 -1.35 13.30 -17.51
CA SER A 187 -1.44 13.04 -16.06
C SER A 187 -2.05 11.67 -15.77
N ILE A 188 -3.08 11.29 -16.51
CA ILE A 188 -3.72 9.98 -16.36
C ILE A 188 -2.83 8.86 -16.92
N GLY A 189 -2.11 9.12 -18.02
CA GLY A 189 -1.11 8.19 -18.55
C GLY A 189 0.00 7.88 -17.55
N VAL A 190 0.50 8.88 -16.83
CA VAL A 190 1.53 8.66 -15.78
C VAL A 190 0.96 7.83 -14.64
N VAL A 191 -0.24 8.17 -14.12
CA VAL A 191 -0.88 7.38 -13.05
C VAL A 191 -1.09 5.93 -13.48
N PHE A 192 -1.46 5.69 -14.74
CA PHE A 192 -1.65 4.36 -15.29
C PHE A 192 -0.35 3.55 -15.36
N VAL A 193 0.74 4.14 -15.89
CA VAL A 193 2.04 3.46 -15.97
C VAL A 193 2.55 3.11 -14.57
N VAL A 194 2.49 4.04 -13.63
CA VAL A 194 2.97 3.77 -12.27
C VAL A 194 2.05 2.78 -11.56
N GLY A 195 0.76 2.81 -11.84
CA GLY A 195 -0.20 1.79 -11.42
C GLY A 195 0.17 0.38 -11.88
N ILE A 196 0.54 0.21 -13.15
CA ILE A 196 1.03 -1.08 -13.65
C ILE A 196 2.31 -1.50 -12.92
N ILE A 197 3.23 -0.58 -12.68
CA ILE A 197 4.46 -0.87 -11.94
C ILE A 197 4.12 -1.37 -10.54
N THR A 198 3.20 -0.73 -9.81
CA THR A 198 2.77 -1.19 -8.48
C THR A 198 2.13 -2.59 -8.51
N MET A 199 1.36 -2.92 -9.54
CA MET A 199 0.80 -4.27 -9.73
C MET A 199 1.90 -5.32 -9.92
N VAL A 200 2.90 -5.01 -10.75
CA VAL A 200 4.03 -5.91 -10.98
C VAL A 200 4.84 -6.11 -9.70
N THR A 201 5.10 -5.05 -8.94
CA THR A 201 5.81 -5.16 -7.65
C THR A 201 5.06 -6.00 -6.64
N ALA A 202 3.73 -5.85 -6.55
CA ALA A 202 2.88 -6.65 -5.68
C ALA A 202 2.96 -8.15 -6.01
N ILE A 203 2.92 -8.49 -7.31
CA ILE A 203 3.01 -9.88 -7.79
C ILE A 203 4.40 -10.48 -7.48
N VAL A 204 5.47 -9.74 -7.74
CA VAL A 204 6.84 -10.20 -7.42
C VAL A 204 6.97 -10.47 -5.92
N ARG A 205 6.41 -9.60 -5.08
CA ARG A 205 6.40 -9.75 -3.62
C ARG A 205 5.62 -10.98 -3.16
N SER A 206 4.43 -11.23 -3.72
CA SER A 206 3.62 -12.39 -3.33
C SER A 206 4.25 -13.72 -3.75
N VAL A 207 4.87 -13.77 -4.94
CA VAL A 207 5.56 -14.97 -5.43
C VAL A 207 6.80 -15.26 -4.58
N SER A 208 7.54 -14.23 -4.18
CA SER A 208 8.72 -14.39 -3.30
C SER A 208 8.34 -14.87 -1.89
N LEU A 209 7.19 -14.43 -1.36
CA LEU A 209 6.62 -14.94 -0.12
C LEU A 209 6.29 -16.45 -0.19
N GLU A 210 5.63 -16.88 -1.26
CA GLU A 210 5.31 -18.30 -1.44
C GLU A 210 6.58 -19.16 -1.56
N SER A 211 7.56 -18.68 -2.32
CA SER A 211 8.86 -19.34 -2.51
C SER A 211 9.59 -19.57 -1.18
N THR A 212 9.48 -18.60 -0.26
CA THR A 212 10.02 -18.71 1.11
C THR A 212 9.33 -19.84 1.90
N SER A 213 8.00 -19.95 1.78
CA SER A 213 7.23 -20.98 2.49
C SER A 213 7.42 -22.41 1.97
N GLY A 214 7.87 -22.56 0.72
CA GLY A 214 8.07 -23.86 0.05
C GLY A 214 9.47 -24.48 0.23
N GLY A 215 10.31 -23.94 1.11
CA GLY A 215 11.68 -24.40 1.31
C GLY A 215 12.72 -23.74 0.39
N GLY A 216 12.34 -22.70 -0.37
CA GLY A 216 13.28 -21.84 -1.06
C GLY A 216 13.86 -20.80 -0.11
N GLN A 217 15.20 -20.69 -0.04
CA GLN A 217 15.89 -19.62 0.70
C GLN A 217 15.73 -18.28 -0.03
N VAL A 218 14.52 -17.74 -0.11
CA VAL A 218 14.35 -16.33 -0.47
C VAL A 218 14.59 -15.51 0.79
N SER A 219 15.64 -14.69 0.78
CA SER A 219 16.00 -13.85 1.92
C SER A 219 14.84 -12.92 2.29
N THR A 220 14.41 -12.94 3.55
CA THR A 220 13.38 -12.02 4.08
C THR A 220 13.75 -10.54 3.83
N THR A 221 15.04 -10.21 3.73
CA THR A 221 15.54 -8.90 3.31
C THR A 221 15.03 -8.48 1.93
N TRP A 222 14.97 -9.42 0.99
CA TRP A 222 14.43 -9.19 -0.35
C TRP A 222 12.96 -8.77 -0.28
N LEU A 223 12.21 -9.42 0.60
CA LEU A 223 10.79 -9.13 0.78
C LEU A 223 10.55 -7.75 1.41
N MET A 224 11.35 -7.38 2.41
CA MET A 224 11.30 -6.05 3.04
C MET A 224 11.60 -4.95 2.02
N LEU A 225 12.61 -5.16 1.16
CA LEU A 225 13.00 -4.21 0.13
C LEU A 225 11.84 -3.94 -0.84
N TRP A 226 11.18 -4.99 -1.35
CA TRP A 226 10.05 -4.84 -2.25
C TRP A 226 8.86 -4.14 -1.59
N ALA A 227 8.55 -4.46 -0.33
CA ALA A 227 7.48 -3.79 0.41
C ALA A 227 7.75 -2.28 0.58
N ALA A 228 9.00 -1.90 0.86
CA ALA A 228 9.41 -0.50 0.97
C ALA A 228 9.33 0.24 -0.38
N ILE A 229 9.82 -0.38 -1.46
CA ILE A 229 9.75 0.16 -2.82
C ILE A 229 8.30 0.39 -3.24
N GLU A 230 7.44 -0.61 -3.03
CA GLU A 230 6.02 -0.55 -3.38
C GLU A 230 5.30 0.57 -2.62
N GLY A 231 5.51 0.67 -1.30
CA GLY A 231 4.95 1.76 -0.50
C GLY A 231 5.42 3.15 -0.96
N ALA A 232 6.71 3.29 -1.29
CA ALA A 232 7.25 4.54 -1.81
C ALA A 232 6.63 4.93 -3.15
N ILE A 233 6.52 3.98 -4.08
CA ILE A 233 5.90 4.19 -5.39
C ILE A 233 4.42 4.58 -5.20
N ALA A 234 3.67 3.88 -4.36
CA ALA A 234 2.27 4.20 -4.07
C ALA A 234 2.09 5.64 -3.57
N ILE A 235 2.96 6.09 -2.65
CA ILE A 235 2.92 7.48 -2.14
C ILE A 235 3.18 8.49 -3.26
N ILE A 236 4.15 8.22 -4.13
CA ILE A 236 4.44 9.07 -5.28
C ILE A 236 3.21 9.17 -6.18
N VAL A 237 2.56 8.03 -6.50
CA VAL A 237 1.32 7.99 -7.29
C VAL A 237 0.20 8.78 -6.64
N GLY A 238 0.00 8.61 -5.33
CA GLY A 238 -1.01 9.36 -4.59
C GLY A 238 -0.85 10.88 -4.71
N CYS A 239 0.39 11.36 -4.85
CA CYS A 239 0.71 12.79 -4.95
C CYS A 239 0.65 13.34 -6.38
N LEU A 240 0.92 12.52 -7.40
CA LEU A 240 1.04 12.93 -8.80
C LEU A 240 -0.16 13.75 -9.32
N PRO A 241 -1.42 13.33 -9.13
CA PRO A 241 -2.56 14.06 -9.67
C PRO A 241 -2.69 15.50 -9.17
N SER A 242 -2.37 15.76 -7.89
CA SER A 242 -2.42 17.15 -7.40
C SER A 242 -1.21 17.96 -7.76
N PHE A 243 -0.07 17.31 -7.99
CA PHE A 243 1.06 17.99 -8.59
C PHE A 243 0.71 18.48 -10.00
N ALA A 244 0.03 17.66 -10.79
CA ALA A 244 -0.49 18.04 -12.11
C ALA A 244 -1.47 19.22 -12.04
N ILE A 245 -2.43 19.20 -11.10
CA ILE A 245 -3.37 20.32 -10.88
C ILE A 245 -2.62 21.60 -10.50
N PHE A 246 -1.57 21.50 -9.67
CA PHE A 246 -0.79 22.66 -9.25
C PHE A 246 0.00 23.29 -10.41
N ILE A 247 0.67 22.47 -11.22
CA ILE A 247 1.39 22.94 -12.41
C ILE A 247 0.42 23.64 -13.36
N ARG A 248 -0.78 23.07 -13.59
CA ARG A 248 -1.84 23.71 -14.39
C ARG A 248 -2.18 25.11 -13.87
N GLY A 249 -2.35 25.26 -12.56
CA GLY A 249 -2.64 26.56 -11.95
C GLY A 249 -1.56 27.61 -12.20
N ARG A 250 -0.28 27.21 -12.23
CA ARG A 250 0.85 28.11 -12.52
C ARG A 250 0.96 28.45 -14.00
N VAL A 251 0.78 27.47 -14.90
CA VAL A 251 0.82 27.68 -16.35
C VAL A 251 -0.32 28.59 -16.82
N SER A 252 -1.54 28.40 -16.29
CA SER A 252 -2.67 29.28 -16.59
C SER A 252 -2.48 30.69 -16.06
N ALA A 253 -1.90 30.85 -14.86
CA ALA A 253 -1.57 32.17 -14.31
C ALA A 253 -0.50 32.88 -15.18
N SER A 254 0.52 32.16 -15.65
CA SER A 254 1.57 32.72 -16.50
C SER A 254 1.06 33.12 -17.89
N ARG A 255 0.08 32.39 -18.46
CA ARG A 255 -0.54 32.75 -19.75
C ARG A 255 -1.53 33.92 -19.64
N ALA A 256 -2.11 34.17 -18.46
CA ALA A 256 -3.03 35.29 -18.25
C ALA A 256 -2.32 36.65 -18.06
N GLN A 257 -1.00 36.64 -17.91
CA GLN A 257 -0.17 37.85 -17.79
C GLN A 257 0.33 38.38 -19.16
N TYR A 258 -0.03 37.72 -20.26
CA TYR A 258 0.24 38.13 -21.64
C TYR A 258 -1.09 38.38 -22.34
#